data_AF-A0A3B1C9M1-F1
#
_entry.id   AF-A0A3B1C9M1-F1
#
_cell.length_a   1.000
_cell.length_b   1.000
_cell.length_c   1.000
_cell.angle_alpha   90.00
_cell.angle_beta   90.00
_cell.angle_gamma   90.00
#
_symmetry.space_group_name_H-M   'P 1'
#
loop_
_entity.id
_entity.type
_entity.pdbx_description
1 polymer ?
#
loop_
_entity_poly.entity_id
_entity_poly.type
_entity_poly.pdbx_seq_one_letter_code
_entity_poly.pdbx_strand_id
1 'polypeptide(L)'
;SGGIPGPPVNGTPHSGVIVSTLGGLSGLSSADRRMQGNTMAHEMGHYYGLFHTAESSGQSFDPISDTPQCGASRDSNGDGKVSPEECSGAGGDNLMFWQAPVSGLQTRLTAGQRFVLGRAANFY
;
A
#
# COMPACT_ATOMS: atom_id res chain seq x y z
N SER A 1 19.01 -5.93 -5.56
CA SER A 1 17.54 -5.80 -5.63
C SER A 1 17.16 -5.28 -7.01
N GLY A 2 16.00 -5.68 -7.55
CA GLY A 2 15.52 -5.27 -8.88
C GLY A 2 14.68 -3.99 -8.90
N GLY A 3 14.39 -3.42 -7.74
CA GLY A 3 13.40 -2.34 -7.60
C GLY A 3 12.03 -2.88 -7.19
N ILE A 4 11.05 -1.98 -7.18
CA ILE A 4 9.63 -2.27 -6.96
C ILE A 4 8.91 -1.82 -8.23
N PRO A 5 8.16 -2.70 -8.92
CA PRO A 5 7.86 -4.09 -8.58
C PRO A 5 9.05 -5.06 -8.63
N GLY A 6 8.93 -6.18 -7.92
CA GLY A 6 9.92 -7.26 -7.95
C GLY A 6 9.97 -7.99 -9.30
N PRO A 7 11.01 -8.81 -9.55
CA PRO A 7 11.11 -9.58 -10.78
C PRO A 7 9.96 -10.59 -10.91
N PRO A 8 9.41 -10.82 -12.11
CA PRO A 8 8.29 -11.76 -12.33
C PRO A 8 8.70 -13.24 -12.24
N VAL A 9 9.97 -13.52 -11.94
CA VAL A 9 10.55 -14.86 -11.82
C VAL A 9 11.11 -15.03 -10.43
N ASN A 10 10.70 -16.11 -9.76
CA ASN A 10 11.17 -16.44 -8.43
C ASN A 10 12.64 -16.89 -8.44
N GLY A 11 13.36 -16.63 -7.34
CA GLY A 11 14.71 -17.16 -7.13
C GLY A 11 15.82 -16.44 -7.89
N THR A 12 15.54 -15.27 -8.47
CA THR A 12 16.61 -14.46 -9.10
C THR A 12 17.44 -13.73 -8.03
N PRO A 13 18.72 -13.41 -8.29
CA PRO A 13 19.53 -12.54 -7.43
C PRO A 13 18.92 -11.15 -7.17
N HIS A 14 17.95 -10.74 -7.99
CA HIS A 14 17.25 -9.45 -7.85
C HIS A 14 15.98 -9.52 -6.99
N SER A 15 15.61 -10.70 -6.49
CA SER A 15 14.37 -10.91 -5.72
C SER A 15 14.44 -10.43 -4.26
N GLY A 16 15.62 -10.11 -3.74
CA GLY A 16 15.77 -9.68 -2.36
C GLY A 16 15.22 -8.27 -2.10
N VAL A 17 14.46 -8.12 -1.01
CA VAL A 17 14.02 -6.84 -0.42
C VAL A 17 14.72 -6.67 0.93
N ILE A 18 15.27 -5.50 1.19
CA ILE A 18 15.84 -5.13 2.49
C ILE A 18 14.98 -3.99 3.05
N VAL A 19 14.47 -4.18 4.26
CA VAL A 19 13.80 -3.13 5.02
C VAL A 19 14.76 -2.60 6.07
N SER A 20 15.05 -1.31 6.01
CA SER A 20 15.85 -0.62 7.02
C SER A 20 14.94 0.24 7.90
N THR A 21 15.01 0.05 9.21
CA THR A 21 14.31 0.90 10.18
C THR A 21 15.36 1.72 10.93
N LEU A 22 15.41 3.03 10.68
CA LEU A 22 16.34 3.92 11.37
C LEU A 22 15.98 3.94 12.86
N GLY A 23 16.90 3.52 13.73
CA GLY A 23 16.68 3.40 15.18
C GLY A 23 16.19 2.04 15.68
N GLY A 24 15.94 1.08 14.76
CA GLY A 24 15.50 -0.27 15.10
C GLY A 24 14.07 -0.35 15.65
N LEU A 25 13.62 -1.56 15.96
CA LEU A 25 12.25 -1.82 16.46
C LEU A 25 12.13 -1.81 18.00
N SER A 26 13.26 -1.85 18.71
CA SER A 26 13.31 -2.06 20.17
C SER A 26 12.94 -0.83 21.00
N GLY A 27 13.13 0.37 20.46
CA GLY A 27 12.76 1.64 21.13
C GLY A 27 11.37 2.18 20.78
N LEU A 28 10.66 1.52 19.86
CA LEU A 28 9.37 1.99 19.36
C LEU A 28 8.22 1.63 20.32
N SER A 29 7.15 2.43 20.33
CA SER A 29 5.92 2.04 20.99
C SER A 29 5.27 0.85 20.26
N SER A 30 4.32 0.17 20.91
CA SER A 30 3.55 -0.89 20.23
C SER A 30 2.74 -0.38 19.04
N ALA A 31 2.32 0.89 19.06
CA ALA A 31 1.61 1.52 17.95
C ALA A 31 2.56 1.76 16.77
N ASP A 32 3.73 2.33 17.03
CA ASP A 32 4.72 2.62 15.99
C ASP A 32 5.22 1.33 15.32
N ARG A 33 5.45 0.25 16.09
CA ARG A 33 5.79 -1.05 15.51
C ARG A 33 4.71 -1.58 14.57
N ARG A 34 3.44 -1.37 14.90
CA ARG A 34 2.31 -1.78 14.04
C ARG A 34 2.23 -0.93 12.78
N MET A 35 2.46 0.38 12.89
CA MET A 35 2.52 1.28 11.75
C MET A 35 3.67 0.90 10.81
N GLN A 36 4.88 0.65 11.34
CA GLN A 36 6.01 0.13 10.55
C GLN A 36 5.67 -1.22 9.88
N GLY A 37 4.98 -2.12 10.59
CA GLY A 37 4.48 -3.37 10.02
C GLY A 37 3.50 -3.17 8.87
N ASN A 38 2.64 -2.15 8.98
CA ASN A 38 1.69 -1.77 7.94
C ASN A 38 2.40 -1.20 6.71
N THR A 39 3.37 -0.30 6.91
CA THR A 39 4.23 0.19 5.84
C THR A 39 4.98 -0.94 5.15
N MET A 40 5.57 -1.87 5.90
CA MET A 40 6.20 -3.06 5.30
C MET A 40 5.22 -3.87 4.46
N ALA A 41 3.99 -4.06 4.92
CA ALA A 41 2.97 -4.77 4.16
C ALA A 41 2.56 -4.01 2.88
N HIS A 42 2.49 -2.69 2.94
CA HIS A 42 2.24 -1.82 1.77
C HIS A 42 3.33 -1.97 0.71
N GLU A 43 4.60 -1.85 1.10
CA GLU A 43 5.73 -2.01 0.18
C GLU A 43 5.81 -3.43 -0.41
N MET A 44 5.49 -4.45 0.39
CA MET A 44 5.37 -5.82 -0.11
C MET A 44 4.21 -5.96 -1.12
N GLY A 45 3.12 -5.23 -0.92
CA GLY A 45 2.05 -5.12 -1.90
C GLY A 45 2.55 -4.62 -3.25
N HIS A 46 3.32 -3.52 -3.26
CA HIS A 46 3.95 -3.02 -4.49
C HIS A 46 4.95 -4.00 -5.10
N TYR A 47 5.75 -4.65 -4.26
CA TYR A 47 6.70 -5.66 -4.73
C TYR A 47 6.00 -6.79 -5.50
N TYR A 48 4.82 -7.21 -5.05
CA TYR A 48 3.98 -8.22 -5.70
C TYR A 48 3.02 -7.66 -6.76
N GLY A 49 3.16 -6.39 -7.16
CA GLY A 49 2.47 -5.81 -8.30
C GLY A 49 1.14 -5.10 -7.99
N LEU A 50 0.86 -4.76 -6.74
CA LEU A 50 -0.22 -3.83 -6.40
C LEU A 50 0.23 -2.37 -6.62
N PHE A 51 -0.70 -1.50 -6.98
CA PHE A 51 -0.49 -0.05 -7.10
C PHE A 51 -1.35 0.69 -6.07
N HIS A 52 -1.15 2.00 -5.93
CA HIS A 52 -2.01 2.78 -5.08
C HIS A 52 -3.45 2.75 -5.60
N THR A 53 -4.41 2.46 -4.71
CA THR A 53 -5.85 2.50 -5.04
C THR A 53 -6.27 3.88 -5.54
N ALA A 54 -5.75 4.94 -4.92
CA ALA A 54 -5.77 6.30 -5.41
C ALA A 54 -4.42 6.97 -5.12
N GLU A 55 -3.87 7.68 -6.11
CA GLU A 55 -2.69 8.53 -5.93
C GLU A 55 -3.03 9.81 -5.17
N SER A 56 -2.00 10.51 -4.71
CA SER A 56 -2.15 11.71 -3.87
C SER A 56 -3.14 12.75 -4.38
N SER A 57 -3.18 13.00 -5.69
CA SER A 57 -4.08 13.99 -6.30
C SER A 57 -5.53 13.53 -6.44
N GLY A 58 -5.82 12.25 -6.20
CA GLY A 58 -7.13 11.64 -6.46
C GLY A 58 -7.53 11.63 -7.94
N GLN A 59 -6.56 11.66 -8.87
CA GLN A 59 -6.81 11.65 -10.32
C GLN A 59 -6.32 10.37 -11.03
N SER A 60 -5.51 9.57 -10.35
CA SER A 60 -4.95 8.32 -10.87
C SER A 60 -5.30 7.19 -9.91
N PHE A 61 -5.65 6.03 -10.46
CA PHE A 61 -6.15 4.87 -9.73
C PHE A 61 -5.49 3.59 -10.24
N ASP A 62 -5.47 2.55 -9.41
CA ASP A 62 -5.01 1.23 -9.84
C ASP A 62 -5.96 0.61 -10.90
N PRO A 63 -5.51 -0.39 -11.67
CA PRO A 63 -6.34 -1.04 -12.69
C PRO A 63 -7.27 -2.12 -12.13
N ILE A 64 -7.38 -2.28 -10.81
CA ILE A 64 -8.14 -3.37 -10.18
C ILE A 64 -9.59 -2.89 -9.96
N SER A 65 -10.54 -3.42 -10.73
CA SER A 65 -11.91 -2.88 -10.80
C SER A 65 -12.72 -2.88 -9.50
N ASP A 66 -12.33 -3.68 -8.49
CA ASP A 66 -13.02 -3.76 -7.21
C ASP A 66 -12.39 -2.89 -6.11
N THR A 67 -11.35 -2.11 -6.43
CA THR A 67 -10.76 -1.14 -5.51
C THR A 67 -11.58 0.15 -5.48
N PRO A 68 -11.90 0.68 -4.29
CA PRO A 68 -12.55 1.97 -4.19
C PRO A 68 -11.65 3.08 -4.73
N GLN A 69 -12.23 4.00 -5.49
CA GLN A 69 -11.53 5.16 -6.04
C GLN A 69 -11.86 6.41 -5.22
N CYS A 70 -10.84 6.98 -4.57
CA CYS A 70 -10.96 8.28 -3.90
C CYS A 70 -10.58 9.43 -4.84
N GLY A 71 -11.59 10.04 -5.47
CA GLY A 71 -11.37 11.11 -6.43
C GLY A 71 -11.07 12.48 -5.81
N ALA A 72 -10.43 13.36 -6.58
CA ALA A 72 -10.06 14.73 -6.19
C ALA A 72 -11.21 15.57 -5.56
N SER A 73 -12.47 15.25 -5.89
CA SER A 73 -13.65 15.85 -5.24
C SER A 73 -13.74 15.64 -3.72
N ARG A 74 -12.92 14.75 -3.16
CA ARG A 74 -12.85 14.46 -1.73
C ARG A 74 -11.78 15.26 -0.99
N ASP A 75 -10.93 16.00 -1.70
CA ASP A 75 -10.03 17.00 -1.10
C ASP A 75 -10.88 18.12 -0.49
N SER A 76 -11.20 17.94 0.79
CA SER A 76 -12.13 18.77 1.56
C SER A 76 -11.43 19.95 2.21
N ASN A 77 -10.13 19.82 2.45
CA ASN A 77 -9.29 20.86 3.03
C ASN A 77 -8.64 21.77 1.96
N GLY A 78 -8.69 21.38 0.68
CA GLY A 78 -8.20 22.14 -0.47
C GLY A 78 -6.67 22.15 -0.59
N ASP A 79 -5.97 21.17 -0.02
CA ASP A 79 -4.50 21.10 -0.03
C ASP A 79 -3.91 20.48 -1.30
N GLY A 80 -4.79 20.07 -2.23
CA GLY A 80 -4.44 19.44 -3.50
C GLY A 80 -4.20 17.94 -3.38
N LYS A 81 -4.49 17.32 -2.23
CA LYS A 81 -4.33 15.90 -1.97
C LYS A 81 -5.56 15.31 -1.32
N VAL A 82 -5.73 14.00 -1.49
CA VAL A 82 -6.77 13.23 -0.79
C VAL A 82 -6.15 12.43 0.35
N SER A 83 -6.64 12.62 1.57
CA SER A 83 -6.19 11.89 2.76
C SER A 83 -7.03 10.63 3.03
N PRO A 84 -6.51 9.65 3.81
CA PRO A 84 -7.30 8.50 4.26
C PRO A 84 -8.62 8.90 4.93
N GLU A 85 -8.61 9.98 5.70
CA GLU A 85 -9.76 10.48 6.45
C GLU A 85 -10.84 11.04 5.53
N GLU A 86 -10.44 11.80 4.50
CA GLU A 86 -11.33 12.30 3.43
C GLU A 86 -11.90 11.16 2.57
N CYS A 87 -11.10 10.10 2.43
CA CYS A 87 -11.43 8.90 1.67
C CYS A 87 -12.11 7.82 2.51
N SER A 88 -12.70 8.17 3.65
CA SER A 88 -13.50 7.23 4.44
C SER A 88 -14.67 6.67 3.61
N GLY A 89 -14.80 5.34 3.59
CA GLY A 89 -15.74 4.61 2.72
C GLY A 89 -15.38 4.61 1.23
N ALA A 90 -14.25 5.20 0.84
CA ALA A 90 -13.74 5.26 -0.53
C ALA A 90 -12.27 4.84 -0.61
N GLY A 91 -11.85 3.86 0.20
CA GLY A 91 -10.54 3.23 0.09
C GLY A 91 -9.48 3.77 1.03
N GLY A 92 -9.79 4.78 1.86
CA GLY A 92 -8.85 5.28 2.88
C GLY A 92 -8.41 4.23 3.92
N ASP A 93 -9.15 3.12 4.05
CA ASP A 93 -8.82 1.98 4.92
C ASP A 93 -8.10 0.83 4.17
N ASN A 94 -7.86 0.97 2.87
CA ASN A 94 -7.15 -0.01 2.05
C ASN A 94 -5.64 0.05 2.31
N LEU A 95 -5.00 -1.12 2.42
CA LEU A 95 -3.56 -1.27 2.62
C LEU A 95 -2.74 -0.52 1.57
N MET A 96 -3.24 -0.44 0.33
CA MET A 96 -2.58 0.21 -0.80
C MET A 96 -3.08 1.64 -1.03
N PHE A 97 -3.58 2.34 -0.01
CA PHE A 97 -3.81 3.78 -0.13
C PHE A 97 -2.48 4.54 0.02
N TRP A 98 -2.25 5.60 -0.75
CA TRP A 98 -0.93 6.24 -0.90
C TRP A 98 -0.36 6.88 0.38
N GLN A 99 -1.23 7.20 1.34
CA GLN A 99 -0.86 7.88 2.59
C GLN A 99 -1.33 7.07 3.79
N ALA A 100 -0.48 6.97 4.82
CA ALA A 100 -0.84 6.37 6.10
C ALA A 100 -1.85 7.26 6.86
N PRO A 101 -2.82 6.68 7.60
CA PRO A 101 -3.82 7.43 8.31
C PRO A 101 -3.22 8.12 9.55
N VAL A 102 -3.87 9.18 10.01
CA VAL A 102 -3.47 9.87 11.25
C VAL A 102 -3.71 9.01 12.49
N SER A 103 -4.63 8.06 12.40
CA SER A 103 -4.92 7.10 13.46
C SER A 103 -5.39 5.75 12.90
N GLY A 104 -5.03 4.67 13.57
CA GLY A 104 -5.39 3.32 13.14
C GLY A 104 -4.41 2.72 12.12
N LEU A 105 -4.85 1.69 11.39
CA LEU A 105 -4.06 0.96 10.41
C LEU A 105 -4.91 0.69 9.16
N GLN A 106 -4.28 0.73 7.99
CA GLN A 106 -4.87 0.34 6.72
C GLN A 106 -4.62 -1.15 6.47
N THR A 107 -5.60 -2.00 6.77
CA THR A 107 -5.39 -3.47 6.75
C THR A 107 -6.22 -4.19 5.71
N ARG A 108 -6.98 -3.46 4.89
CA ARG A 108 -7.93 -4.08 3.96
C ARG A 108 -7.31 -4.30 2.59
N LEU A 109 -7.66 -5.44 2.00
CA LEU A 109 -7.41 -5.78 0.60
C LEU A 109 -8.71 -6.30 -0.02
N THR A 110 -8.98 -5.88 -1.26
CA THR A 110 -10.11 -6.34 -2.06
C THR A 110 -9.89 -7.75 -2.61
N ALA A 111 -10.91 -8.34 -3.24
CA ALA A 111 -10.77 -9.68 -3.82
C ALA A 111 -9.80 -9.65 -5.01
N GLY A 112 -9.85 -8.60 -5.83
CA GLY A 112 -8.94 -8.38 -6.95
C GLY A 112 -7.48 -8.23 -6.49
N GLN A 113 -7.23 -7.46 -5.45
CA GLN A 113 -5.87 -7.34 -4.89
C GLN A 113 -5.35 -8.68 -4.36
N ARG A 114 -6.19 -9.46 -3.66
CA ARG A 114 -5.81 -10.81 -3.21
C ARG A 114 -5.53 -11.77 -4.37
N PHE A 115 -6.27 -11.64 -5.47
CA PHE A 115 -6.03 -12.43 -6.68
C PHE A 115 -4.65 -12.13 -7.28
N VAL A 116 -4.28 -10.85 -7.40
CA VAL A 116 -2.96 -10.43 -7.89
C VAL A 116 -1.85 -10.99 -6.99
N LEU A 117 -1.96 -10.79 -5.67
CA LEU A 117 -0.99 -11.33 -4.71
C LEU A 117 -0.86 -12.85 -4.78
N GLY A 118 -1.99 -13.55 -4.88
CA GLY A 118 -2.03 -15.00 -4.98
C GLY A 118 -1.35 -15.53 -6.25
N ARG A 119 -1.41 -14.79 -7.36
CA ARG A 119 -0.71 -15.14 -8.61
C ARG A 119 0.77 -14.81 -8.56
N ALA A 120 1.14 -13.67 -7.99
CA ALA A 120 2.53 -13.27 -7.83
C ALA A 120 3.32 -14.25 -6.95
N ALA A 121 2.67 -14.85 -5.95
CA ALA A 121 3.27 -15.85 -5.06
C ALA A 121 3.29 -17.28 -5.63
N ASN A 122 2.46 -17.60 -6.64
CA ASN A 122 2.30 -18.96 -7.18
C ASN A 122 2.62 -19.00 -8.68
N PHE A 123 3.91 -19.03 -9.02
CA PHE A 123 4.38 -19.49 -10.32
C PHE A 123 4.87 -20.94 -10.17
N TYR A 124 4.01 -21.89 -10.53
CA TYR A 124 4.35 -23.27 -10.84
C TYR A 124 4.24 -23.46 -12.36
#